data_AF-A0A0A2AA80-F1
#
_entry.id   AF-A0A0A2AA80-F1
#
_cell.length_a   1.000
_cell.length_b   1.000
_cell.length_c   1.000
_cell.angle_alpha   90.00
_cell.angle_beta   90.00
_cell.angle_gamma   90.00
#
_symmetry.space_group_name_H-M   'P 1'
#
loop_
_entity.id
_entity.type
_entity.pdbx_description
1 polymer ?
#
loop_
_entity_poly.entity_id
_entity_poly.type
_entity_poly.pdbx_seq_one_letter_code
_entity_poly.pdbx_strand_id
1 'polypeptide(L)' 'MVPNLIGAMCAITWHIYDNQNALYGLVTLQGIFTFIGNSTLALSSFTIFKKEVTYE' A
#
# COMPACT_ATOMS: atom_id res chain seq x y z
N MET A 1 0.98 7.73 2.80
CA MET A 1 -0.16 7.25 3.62
C MET A 1 -1.39 6.88 2.79
N VAL A 2 -1.64 7.53 1.66
CA VAL A 2 -2.77 7.24 0.75
C VAL A 2 -2.88 5.75 0.34
N PRO A 3 -1.79 5.02 0.01
CA PRO A 3 -1.90 3.62 -0.38
C PRO A 3 -2.41 2.70 0.75
N ASN A 4 -1.96 2.95 1.99
CA ASN A 4 -2.46 2.23 3.17
C ASN A 4 -3.94 2.52 3.45
N LEU A 5 -4.38 3.75 3.22
CA LEU A 5 -5.79 4.13 3.41
C LEU A 5 -6.69 3.41 2.40
N ILE A 6 -6.28 3.36 1.13
CA ILE A 6 -7.01 2.64 0.08
C ILE A 6 -7.07 1.15 0.39
N GLY A 7 -5.97 0.57 0.87
CA GLY A 7 -5.95 -0.82 1.32
C GLY A 7 -6.94 -1.08 2.45
N ALA A 8 -6.95 -0.25 3.48
CA ALA A 8 -7.90 -0.36 4.60
C ALA A 8 -9.36 -0.25 4.15
N MET A 9 -9.66 0.67 3.22
CA MET A 9 -11.01 0.82 2.67
C MET A 9 -11.46 -0.44 1.92
N CYS A 10 -10.60 -1.05 1.10
CA CYS A 10 -10.91 -2.32 0.42
C CYS A 10 -11.25 -3.46 1.40
N ALA A 11 -10.47 -3.63 2.46
CA ALA A 11 -10.73 -4.64 3.49
C ALA A 11 -12.07 -4.40 4.21
N ILE A 12 -12.36 -3.14 4.57
CA ILE A 12 -13.62 -2.76 5.22
C ILE A 12 -14.81 -3.01 4.29
N THR A 13 -14.68 -2.67 3.00
CA THR A 13 -15.73 -2.97 1.99
C THR A 13 -15.98 -4.48 1.91
N TRP A 14 -14.93 -5.29 1.81
CA TRP A 14 -15.07 -6.75 1.74
C TRP A 14 -15.74 -7.36 2.98
N HIS A 15 -15.38 -6.88 4.17
CA HIS A 15 -16.01 -7.32 5.43
C HIS A 15 -17.45 -6.84 5.60
N ILE A 16 -17.81 -5.64 5.12
CA ILE A 16 -19.19 -5.11 5.18
C ILE A 16 -20.14 -5.92 4.28
N TYR A 17 -19.68 -6.34 3.10
CA TYR A 17 -20.48 -7.09 2.13
C TYR A 17 -20.44 -8.62 2.32
N ASP A 18 -20.13 -9.09 3.54
CA ASP A 18 -20.17 -10.51 3.92
C ASP A 18 -19.35 -11.43 2.99
N ASN A 19 -18.17 -10.95 2.55
CA ASN A 19 -17.21 -11.76 1.81
C ASN A 19 -17.77 -12.37 0.50
N GLN A 20 -18.65 -11.62 -0.18
CA GLN A 20 -19.19 -12.02 -1.49
C GLN A 20 -18.08 -12.31 -2.50
N ASN A 21 -18.19 -13.43 -3.22
CA ASN A 21 -17.22 -13.88 -4.23
C ASN A 21 -16.87 -12.81 -5.29
N ALA A 22 -17.80 -11.91 -5.62
CA ALA A 22 -17.59 -10.83 -6.57
C ALA A 22 -16.59 -9.77 -6.06
N LEU A 23 -16.44 -9.62 -4.74
CA LEU A 23 -15.59 -8.60 -4.11
C LEU A 23 -14.19 -9.09 -3.76
N TYR A 24 -13.86 -10.35 -4.06
CA TYR A 24 -12.52 -10.91 -3.79
C TYR A 24 -11.40 -10.13 -4.51
N GLY A 25 -11.72 -9.51 -5.65
CA GLY A 25 -10.80 -8.64 -6.40
C GLY A 25 -10.35 -7.39 -5.63
N LEU A 26 -11.15 -6.90 -4.67
CA LEU A 26 -10.78 -5.75 -3.84
C LEU A 26 -9.60 -6.08 -2.92
N VAL A 27 -9.53 -7.30 -2.40
CA VAL A 27 -8.41 -7.76 -1.54
C VAL A 27 -7.11 -7.80 -2.34
N THR A 28 -7.18 -8.23 -3.60
CA THR A 28 -6.02 -8.21 -4.50
C THR A 28 -5.58 -6.78 -4.81
N LEU A 29 -6.52 -5.86 -5.09
CA LEU A 29 -6.24 -4.43 -5.29
C LEU A 29 -5.60 -3.79 -4.04
N GLN A 30 -6.10 -4.12 -2.85
CA GLN A 30 -5.52 -3.70 -1.57
C GLN A 30 -4.07 -4.17 -1.43
N GLY A 31 -3.80 -5.44 -1.73
CA GLY A 31 -2.46 -6.00 -1.69
C GLY A 31 -1.50 -5.27 -2.62
N ILE A 32 -1.95 -4.99 -3.85
CA ILE A 32 -1.16 -4.26 -4.86
C ILE A 32 -0.83 -2.84 -4.39
N PHE A 33 -1.82 -2.08 -3.90
CA PHE A 33 -1.56 -0.72 -3.41
C PHE A 33 -0.65 -0.68 -2.19
N THR A 34 -0.78 -1.67 -1.29
CA THR A 34 0.11 -1.80 -0.13
C THR A 34 1.55 -2.08 -0.57
N PHE A 35 1.75 -2.98 -1.54
CA PHE A 35 3.06 -3.29 -2.11
C PHE A 35 3.69 -2.04 -2.74
N ILE A 36 2.97 -1.36 -3.63
CA ILE A 36 3.45 -0.14 -4.30
C ILE A 36 3.79 0.95 -3.26
N GLY A 37 2.92 1.14 -2.26
CA GLY A 37 3.13 2.13 -1.20
C GLY A 37 4.42 1.88 -0.42
N ASN A 38 4.67 0.64 0.00
CA ASN A 38 5.87 0.26 0.73
C ASN A 38 7.14 0.33 -0.14
N SER A 39 7.08 -0.12 -1.40
CA SER A 39 8.20 0.01 -2.34
C SER A 39 8.57 1.47 -2.58
N THR A 40 7.58 2.35 -2.72
CA THR A 40 7.80 3.79 -2.89
C THR A 40 8.47 4.40 -1.65
N LEU A 41 8.01 4.03 -0.45
CA LEU A 41 8.61 4.46 0.81
C LEU A 41 10.06 3.98 0.96
N ALA A 42 10.33 2.71 0.62
CA ALA A 42 11.67 2.14 0.65
C ALA A 42 12.62 2.87 -0.32
N LEU A 43 12.17 3.14 -1.55
CA LEU A 43 12.93 3.92 -2.53
C LEU A 43 13.19 5.34 -2.07
N SER A 44 12.19 6.00 -1.48
CA SER A 44 12.33 7.35 -0.92
C SER A 44 13.37 7.38 0.21
N SER A 45 13.26 6.46 1.18
CA SER A 45 14.20 6.34 2.29
C SER A 45 15.62 6.04 1.80
N PHE A 46 15.78 5.16 0.81
CA PHE A 46 17.07 4.84 0.21
C PHE A 46 17.68 6.04 -0.52
N THR A 47 16.84 6.81 -1.23
CA THR A 47 17.28 8.04 -1.92
C THR A 47 17.73 9.10 -0.92
N ILE A 48 16.98 9.28 0.17
CA ILE A 48 17.36 10.20 1.25
C ILE A 48 18.67 9.76 1.91
N PHE A 49 18.80 8.48 2.26
CA PHE A 49 20.02 7.94 2.87
C PHE A 49 21.26 8.14 1.97
N LYS A 50 21.15 7.82 0.67
CA LYS A 50 22.24 8.09 -0.28
C LYS A 50 22.57 9.57 -0.39
N LYS A 51 21.55 10.42 -0.32
CA LYS A 51 21.72 11.87 -0.38
C LYS A 51 22.43 12.39 0.86
N GLU A 52 22.07 11.94 2.07
CA GLU A 52 22.79 12.29 3.31
C GLU A 52 24.25 11.82 3.28
N VAL A 53 24.52 10.56 2.90
CA VAL A 53 25.89 10.02 2.79
C VAL A 53 26.78 10.81 1.81
N THR A 54 26.20 11.56 0.87
CA THR A 54 26.95 12.37 -0.10
C THR A 54 27.31 13.77 0.44
N TYR A 55 26.71 14.21 1.55
CA TYR A 55 27.00 15.50 2.18
C TYR A 55 27.95 15.40 3.38
N GLU A 56 28.37 14.19 3.73
CA GLU A 56 29.41 13.86 4.73
C GLU A 56 30.77 13.67 4.03
#